data_AF-A0AAU3J6C3-F1
#
_entry.id   AF-A0AAU3J6C3-F1
#
_cell.length_a   1.000
_cell.length_b   1.000
_cell.length_c   1.000
_cell.angle_alpha   90.00
_cell.angle_beta   90.00
_cell.angle_gamma   90.00
#
_symmetry.space_group_name_H-M   'P 1'
#
loop_
_entity.id
_entity.type
_entity.pdbx_description
1 polymer ?
#
loop_
_entity_poly.entity_id
_entity_poly.type
_entity_poly.pdbx_seq_one_letter_code
_entity_poly.pdbx_strand_id
1 'polypeptide(L)'
;MTSTASSPDTRQGQTPHDQPPSWQQRLRRFGYTAGPRSDVRERLVPSYVQPSPRLWQVLGVPKALAERIARWSGWGGPLLVTLMAGVMRFWHLGSPKAVIFDETYYAKDAWALVHRGFEVNWDKDANDLILSTNGHVPIPTDAAYVVHPPVGKYVIGLGELLFGFDPFGWRFMTALLGTLSVLMLCRIGRRIFRSTFLGCLAGGLMAVDGLAFVMSRTSLLDGVLMFFVLAAFGCLVIDRDRAREKLAAALLPDADGHVRPDPHIAETTRLGWRPWRWLAGLMLGLAIGTKWNGLYILIAFCVMAVLWDVGSRKVAGARHPYGAVLKRDTGITFLATVPVAIATYLLSWTGWILSPANGSGGYFRNWAATDGKGGSWTWLFPDWWRSLWHYEHEVYKFHVGLHSPHTYMSNPWSWIVDGRPVSYFYESPSAGQDGCPADAGQKCAREVLAIGTPLLWWVACFAILYVLYRWLLRRDWRAGAIACGIAAGYLPWFLYQERTIFFFYAVVFVPFLCLAVAMLLGAVIGPPGSSETRRVAGATGAGVLVLLIAWNFIYFWPLYTGTAIPVDDWRSRMWLDTWV
;
A
#
# COMPACT_ATOMS: atom_id res chain seq x y z
N MET A 1 -84.22 26.87 -2.79
CA MET A 1 -83.40 27.07 -1.58
C MET A 1 -83.01 25.68 -1.10
N THR A 2 -81.76 25.26 -0.95
CA THR A 2 -80.47 25.94 -0.85
C THR A 2 -79.39 24.95 -1.30
N SER A 3 -78.40 25.50 -2.01
CA SER A 3 -77.19 24.84 -2.53
C SER A 3 -76.20 24.52 -1.41
N THR A 4 -75.58 23.35 -1.46
CA THR A 4 -74.39 22.98 -0.67
C THR A 4 -73.14 23.21 -1.51
N ALA A 5 -72.34 24.21 -1.13
CA ALA A 5 -71.05 24.52 -1.72
C ALA A 5 -69.97 23.56 -1.21
N SER A 6 -69.29 22.89 -2.15
CA SER A 6 -68.03 22.18 -1.94
C SER A 6 -66.86 23.16 -2.10
N SER A 7 -65.94 23.13 -1.12
CA SER A 7 -64.70 23.90 -1.13
C SER A 7 -63.77 23.43 -2.25
N PRO A 8 -63.14 24.32 -3.06
CA PRO A 8 -62.15 23.92 -4.04
C PRO A 8 -60.77 23.70 -3.38
N ASP A 9 -60.19 22.54 -3.66
CA ASP A 9 -58.83 22.13 -3.31
C ASP A 9 -57.82 22.96 -4.12
N THR A 10 -57.10 23.86 -3.44
CA THR A 10 -56.01 24.66 -4.01
C THR A 10 -54.75 23.80 -4.15
N ARG A 11 -54.70 22.97 -5.21
CA ARG A 11 -53.47 22.33 -5.68
C ARG A 11 -53.32 22.50 -7.19
N GLN A 12 -53.13 23.74 -7.64
CA GLN A 12 -52.61 24.03 -8.97
C GLN A 12 -51.17 24.54 -8.85
N GLY A 13 -50.23 23.84 -9.51
CA GLY A 13 -48.87 24.34 -9.71
C GLY A 13 -47.72 23.39 -9.32
N GLN A 14 -47.72 22.13 -9.76
CA GLN A 14 -46.46 21.36 -9.85
C GLN A 14 -46.24 20.99 -11.31
N THR A 15 -45.10 21.41 -11.87
CA THR A 15 -44.72 21.10 -13.24
C THR A 15 -44.48 19.59 -13.41
N PRO A 16 -44.63 19.02 -14.63
CA PRO A 16 -44.54 17.57 -14.87
C PRO A 16 -43.21 16.92 -14.47
N HIS A 17 -42.17 17.72 -14.20
CA HIS A 17 -40.85 17.25 -13.77
C HIS A 17 -40.71 16.96 -12.27
N ASP A 18 -41.68 17.34 -11.44
CA ASP A 18 -41.64 17.11 -9.99
C ASP A 18 -42.47 15.89 -9.53
N GLN A 19 -43.10 15.15 -10.44
CA GLN A 19 -43.79 13.91 -10.06
C GLN A 19 -42.79 12.77 -9.88
N PRO A 20 -42.68 12.18 -8.67
CA PRO A 20 -41.81 11.03 -8.46
C PRO A 20 -42.30 9.86 -9.34
N PRO A 21 -41.39 9.13 -10.02
CA PRO A 21 -41.76 8.04 -10.92
C PRO A 21 -42.64 6.98 -10.22
N SER A 22 -43.53 6.35 -10.99
CA SER A 22 -44.60 5.47 -10.48
C SER A 22 -44.13 4.37 -9.51
N TRP A 23 -42.90 3.87 -9.67
CA TRP A 23 -42.31 2.89 -8.76
C TRP A 23 -41.99 3.47 -7.37
N GLN A 24 -41.57 4.74 -7.26
CA GLN A 24 -41.34 5.41 -5.98
C GLN A 24 -42.65 5.69 -5.24
N GLN A 25 -43.71 6.01 -5.99
CA GLN A 25 -45.05 6.15 -5.43
C GLN A 25 -45.57 4.81 -4.89
N ARG A 26 -45.31 3.70 -5.59
CA ARG A 26 -45.63 2.34 -5.12
C ARG A 26 -44.86 1.98 -3.84
N LEU A 27 -43.58 2.33 -3.75
CA LEU A 27 -42.77 2.11 -2.54
C LEU A 27 -43.27 2.94 -1.34
N ARG A 28 -43.72 4.18 -1.57
CA ARG A 28 -44.33 5.02 -0.50
C ARG A 28 -45.58 4.40 0.11
N ARG A 29 -46.35 3.61 -0.65
CA ARG A 29 -47.50 2.84 -0.11
C ARG A 29 -47.09 1.77 0.91
N PHE A 30 -45.82 1.34 0.90
CA PHE A 30 -45.23 0.43 1.89
C PHE A 30 -44.44 1.17 2.97
N GLY A 31 -44.70 2.46 3.20
CA GLY A 31 -44.01 3.28 4.20
C GLY A 31 -42.60 3.71 3.80
N TYR A 32 -42.16 3.43 2.57
CA TYR A 32 -40.84 3.86 2.09
C TYR A 32 -40.87 5.34 1.69
N THR A 33 -40.49 6.23 2.60
CA THR A 33 -40.13 7.59 2.25
C THR A 33 -38.69 7.58 1.72
N ALA A 34 -38.49 8.04 0.49
CA ALA A 34 -37.14 8.32 0.03
C ALA A 34 -36.53 9.34 1.00
N GLY A 35 -35.43 8.97 1.66
CA GLY A 35 -34.73 9.89 2.56
C GLY A 35 -34.40 11.19 1.82
N PRO A 36 -34.24 12.31 2.54
CA PRO A 36 -33.92 13.59 1.93
C PRO A 36 -32.72 13.42 0.99
N ARG A 37 -32.89 13.80 -0.28
CA ARG A 37 -31.79 13.75 -1.26
C ARG A 37 -30.75 14.76 -0.79
N SER A 38 -29.65 14.27 -0.22
CA SER A 38 -28.49 15.09 0.12
C SER A 38 -28.01 15.85 -1.11
N ASP A 39 -27.60 17.08 -0.89
CA ASP A 39 -27.01 17.97 -1.90
C ASP A 39 -25.93 17.21 -2.72
N VAL A 40 -25.90 17.41 -4.05
CA VAL A 40 -24.86 16.82 -4.91
C VAL A 40 -23.46 17.21 -4.45
N ARG A 41 -23.30 18.44 -3.96
CA ARG A 41 -22.04 18.93 -3.38
C ARG A 41 -21.61 18.09 -2.19
N GLU A 42 -22.52 17.73 -1.28
CA GLU A 42 -22.23 16.85 -0.14
C GLU A 42 -21.88 15.42 -0.58
N ARG A 43 -22.53 14.90 -1.62
CA ARG A 43 -22.19 13.58 -2.17
C ARG A 43 -20.81 13.60 -2.83
N LEU A 44 -20.44 14.68 -3.52
CA LEU A 44 -19.12 14.85 -4.13
C LEU A 44 -18.03 15.04 -3.08
N VAL A 45 -18.27 15.88 -2.09
CA VAL A 45 -17.32 16.23 -1.03
C VAL A 45 -17.92 15.89 0.34
N PRO A 46 -17.96 14.60 0.70
CA PRO A 46 -18.50 14.19 2.00
C PRO A 46 -17.59 14.70 3.12
N SER A 47 -18.22 15.25 4.16
CA SER A 47 -17.52 15.79 5.33
C SER A 47 -16.82 14.70 6.15
N TYR A 48 -15.81 15.10 6.92
CA TYR A 48 -15.18 14.21 7.89
C TYR A 48 -16.10 14.01 9.10
N VAL A 49 -16.13 12.77 9.60
CA VAL A 49 -16.81 12.46 10.86
C VAL A 49 -16.14 13.25 11.98
N GLN A 50 -16.94 14.05 12.70
CA GLN A 50 -16.48 14.81 13.84
C GLN A 50 -16.72 14.02 15.14
N PRO A 51 -15.80 14.09 16.13
CA PRO A 51 -16.03 13.52 17.45
C PRO A 51 -17.30 14.12 18.09
N SER A 52 -18.03 13.32 18.87
CA SER A 52 -19.19 13.84 19.58
C SER A 52 -18.77 14.94 20.57
N PRO A 53 -19.47 16.08 20.61
CA PRO A 53 -19.22 17.13 21.61
C PRO A 53 -19.44 16.65 23.05
N ARG A 54 -20.26 15.59 23.24
CA ARG A 54 -20.64 15.07 24.56
C ARG A 54 -19.43 14.68 25.40
N LEU A 55 -18.43 14.02 24.81
CA LEU A 55 -17.23 13.61 25.52
C LEU A 55 -16.47 14.83 26.08
N TRP A 56 -16.33 15.87 25.27
CA TRP A 56 -15.63 17.10 25.66
C TRP A 56 -16.42 17.91 26.69
N GLN A 57 -17.75 17.88 26.62
CA GLN A 57 -18.63 18.50 27.61
C GLN A 57 -18.54 17.80 28.97
N VAL A 58 -18.50 16.46 28.98
CA VAL A 58 -18.30 15.68 30.22
C VAL A 58 -16.93 15.95 30.84
N LEU A 59 -15.90 16.13 30.02
CA LEU A 59 -14.54 16.46 30.47
C LEU A 59 -14.34 17.96 30.81
N GLY A 60 -15.40 18.79 30.76
CA GLY A 60 -15.31 20.22 31.06
C GLY A 60 -14.45 21.04 30.09
N VAL A 61 -14.15 20.51 28.90
CA VAL A 61 -13.28 21.16 27.92
C VAL A 61 -14.06 22.24 27.16
N PRO A 62 -13.60 23.51 27.15
CA PRO A 62 -14.27 24.58 26.41
C PRO A 62 -14.45 24.23 24.93
N LYS A 63 -15.59 24.59 24.34
CA LYS A 63 -15.94 24.24 22.94
C LYS A 63 -14.84 24.67 21.94
N ALA A 64 -14.28 25.87 22.10
CA ALA A 64 -13.20 26.37 21.24
C ALA A 64 -11.92 25.52 21.34
N LEU A 65 -11.59 25.03 22.53
CA LEU A 65 -10.46 24.13 22.76
C LEU A 65 -10.76 22.74 22.19
N ALA A 66 -11.97 22.20 22.39
CA ALA A 66 -12.41 20.94 21.81
C ALA A 66 -12.37 20.96 20.26
N GLU A 67 -12.78 22.07 19.63
CA GLU A 67 -12.68 22.25 18.17
C GLU A 67 -11.23 22.37 17.69
N ARG A 68 -10.36 23.00 18.48
CA ARG A 68 -8.92 23.03 18.18
C ARG A 68 -8.33 21.63 18.30
N ILE A 69 -8.59 20.90 19.39
CA ILE A 69 -8.15 19.52 19.57
C ILE A 69 -8.70 18.62 18.47
N ALA A 70 -9.97 18.75 18.07
CA ALA A 70 -10.56 17.99 16.98
C ALA A 70 -9.87 18.26 15.63
N ARG A 71 -9.48 19.52 15.34
CA ARG A 71 -8.69 19.85 14.15
C ARG A 71 -7.29 19.20 14.19
N TRP A 72 -6.61 19.28 15.33
CA TRP A 72 -5.29 18.71 15.53
C TRP A 72 -5.30 17.18 15.59
N SER A 73 -6.40 16.58 16.02
CA SER A 73 -6.59 15.12 16.08
C SER A 73 -6.41 14.46 14.72
N GLY A 74 -6.64 15.21 13.63
CA GLY A 74 -6.38 14.74 12.28
C GLY A 74 -4.91 14.40 12.03
N TRP A 75 -3.97 14.96 12.78
CA TRP A 75 -2.54 14.66 12.70
C TRP A 75 -1.98 14.03 13.98
N GLY A 76 -2.46 14.43 15.16
CA GLY A 76 -1.96 13.90 16.44
C GLY A 76 -2.08 12.38 16.54
N GLY A 77 -3.25 11.81 16.20
CA GLY A 77 -3.46 10.36 16.19
C GLY A 77 -2.51 9.64 15.22
N PRO A 78 -2.50 10.01 13.92
CA PRO A 78 -1.55 9.43 12.96
C PRO A 78 -0.09 9.54 13.39
N LEU A 79 0.35 10.68 13.90
CA LEU A 79 1.73 10.87 14.35
C LEU A 79 2.09 10.00 15.56
N LEU A 80 1.17 9.81 16.51
CA LEU A 80 1.38 8.92 17.65
C LEU A 80 1.54 7.46 17.21
N VAL A 81 0.68 6.99 16.30
CA VAL A 81 0.78 5.63 15.73
C VAL A 81 2.11 5.46 14.98
N THR A 82 2.52 6.47 14.22
CA THR A 82 3.81 6.48 13.52
C THR A 82 4.99 6.48 14.49
N LEU A 83 4.93 7.24 15.58
CA LEU A 83 5.98 7.27 16.59
C LEU A 83 6.14 5.87 17.22
N MET A 84 5.03 5.24 17.61
CA MET A 84 5.04 3.86 18.11
C MET A 84 5.66 2.90 17.08
N ALA A 85 5.22 2.98 15.82
CA ALA A 85 5.75 2.17 14.73
C ALA A 85 7.27 2.37 14.51
N GLY A 86 7.73 3.62 14.61
CA GLY A 86 9.13 4.00 14.47
C GLY A 86 9.99 3.48 15.62
N VAL A 87 9.54 3.68 16.87
CA VAL A 87 10.24 3.15 18.05
C VAL A 87 10.45 1.64 17.92
N MET A 88 9.41 0.89 17.56
CA MET A 88 9.53 -0.56 17.40
C MET A 88 10.49 -0.95 16.25
N ARG A 89 10.43 -0.27 15.11
CA ARG A 89 11.25 -0.60 13.93
C ARG A 89 12.73 -0.27 14.13
N PHE A 90 13.03 0.85 14.79
CA PHE A 90 14.40 1.27 15.06
C PHE A 90 15.00 0.64 16.32
N TRP A 91 14.19 0.00 17.18
CA TRP A 91 14.67 -0.70 18.36
C TRP A 91 15.69 -1.80 18.00
N HIS A 92 16.97 -1.59 18.34
CA HIS A 92 18.05 -2.53 18.02
C HIS A 92 18.09 -2.92 16.52
N LEU A 93 17.93 -1.95 15.61
CA LEU A 93 17.84 -2.22 14.15
C LEU A 93 19.06 -2.99 13.58
N GLY A 94 20.26 -2.74 14.10
CA GLY A 94 21.47 -3.45 13.70
C GLY A 94 21.56 -4.90 14.20
N SER A 95 20.59 -5.38 14.99
CA SER A 95 20.49 -6.77 15.43
C SER A 95 19.53 -7.56 14.52
N PRO A 96 19.87 -8.81 14.15
CA PRO A 96 21.14 -9.49 14.41
C PRO A 96 22.30 -8.85 13.63
N LYS A 97 23.51 -8.85 14.22
CA LYS A 97 24.75 -8.39 13.57
C LYS A 97 25.27 -9.44 12.58
N ALA A 98 24.43 -9.74 11.59
CA ALA A 98 24.66 -10.74 10.57
C ALA A 98 24.00 -10.29 9.27
N VAL A 99 24.49 -10.81 8.15
CA VAL A 99 23.80 -10.73 6.87
C VAL A 99 22.71 -11.80 6.87
N ILE A 100 21.44 -11.39 6.78
CA ILE A 100 20.31 -12.33 6.85
C ILE A 100 19.61 -12.46 5.50
N PHE A 101 19.22 -13.67 5.11
CA PHE A 101 18.46 -13.92 3.87
C PHE A 101 19.06 -13.19 2.63
N ASP A 102 18.23 -12.57 1.78
CA ASP A 102 18.66 -11.85 0.59
C ASP A 102 19.40 -10.52 0.86
N GLU A 103 19.69 -10.15 2.12
CA GLU A 103 20.66 -9.06 2.40
C GLU A 103 22.03 -9.39 1.78
N THR A 104 22.34 -10.69 1.64
CA THR A 104 23.53 -11.18 0.93
C THR A 104 23.60 -10.75 -0.53
N TYR A 105 22.49 -10.31 -1.13
CA TYR A 105 22.46 -9.76 -2.48
C TYR A 105 22.27 -8.24 -2.41
N TYR A 106 21.18 -7.78 -1.80
CA TYR A 106 20.73 -6.40 -1.96
C TYR A 106 21.59 -5.37 -1.23
N ALA A 107 22.20 -5.70 -0.09
CA ALA A 107 23.11 -4.77 0.59
C ALA A 107 24.38 -4.57 -0.25
N LYS A 108 24.99 -5.67 -0.70
CA LYS A 108 26.20 -5.63 -1.55
C LYS A 108 25.95 -4.96 -2.90
N ASP A 109 24.82 -5.26 -3.54
CA ASP A 109 24.40 -4.62 -4.78
C ASP A 109 24.16 -3.11 -4.58
N ALA A 110 23.51 -2.72 -3.49
CA ALA A 110 23.26 -1.31 -3.17
C ALA A 110 24.56 -0.54 -2.97
N TRP A 111 25.49 -1.11 -2.20
CA TRP A 111 26.80 -0.49 -1.96
C TRP A 111 27.58 -0.31 -3.25
N ALA A 112 27.61 -1.33 -4.11
CA ALA A 112 28.24 -1.24 -5.42
C ALA A 112 27.56 -0.17 -6.31
N LEU A 113 26.23 -0.19 -6.35
CA LEU A 113 25.44 0.68 -7.20
C LEU A 113 25.64 2.17 -6.86
N VAL A 114 25.68 2.54 -5.58
CA VAL A 114 25.87 3.96 -5.18
C VAL A 114 27.29 4.47 -5.40
N HIS A 115 28.30 3.59 -5.48
CA HIS A 115 29.70 3.96 -5.71
C HIS A 115 30.15 3.83 -7.16
N ARG A 116 29.62 2.86 -7.92
CA ARG A 116 30.03 2.55 -9.30
C ARG A 116 28.96 2.91 -10.34
N GLY A 117 27.70 3.05 -9.94
CA GLY A 117 26.56 3.25 -10.84
C GLY A 117 25.98 1.95 -11.42
N PHE A 118 26.56 0.79 -11.09
CA PHE A 118 26.10 -0.54 -11.49
C PHE A 118 26.57 -1.61 -10.49
N GLU A 119 25.93 -2.76 -10.50
CA GLU A 119 26.21 -3.89 -9.61
C GLU A 119 27.46 -4.67 -10.02
N VAL A 120 28.14 -5.30 -9.05
CA VAL A 120 29.43 -6.00 -9.24
C VAL A 120 29.40 -7.39 -8.64
N ASN A 121 30.26 -8.29 -9.15
CA ASN A 121 30.41 -9.64 -8.64
C ASN A 121 31.25 -9.61 -7.37
N TRP A 122 30.64 -10.04 -6.26
CA TRP A 122 31.30 -10.16 -4.97
C TRP A 122 31.83 -11.58 -4.75
N ASP A 123 32.97 -11.68 -4.07
CA ASP A 123 33.52 -12.98 -3.66
C ASP A 123 32.61 -13.71 -2.66
N LYS A 124 32.81 -15.02 -2.55
CA LYS A 124 31.95 -15.91 -1.74
C LYS A 124 31.98 -15.58 -0.25
N ASP A 125 33.12 -15.11 0.24
CA ASP A 125 33.40 -14.72 1.63
C ASP A 125 33.10 -13.23 1.91
N ALA A 126 32.55 -12.49 0.93
CA ALA A 126 32.29 -11.06 1.08
C ALA A 126 31.43 -10.72 2.30
N ASN A 127 30.45 -11.56 2.65
CA ASN A 127 29.58 -11.31 3.81
C ASN A 127 30.39 -11.30 5.12
N ASP A 128 31.27 -12.28 5.31
CA ASP A 128 32.10 -12.41 6.51
C ASP A 128 33.15 -11.29 6.55
N LEU A 129 33.70 -10.92 5.39
CA LEU A 129 34.64 -9.81 5.31
C LEU A 129 33.97 -8.49 5.69
N ILE A 130 32.78 -8.19 5.16
CA ILE A 130 32.01 -6.98 5.50
C ILE A 130 31.75 -6.92 7.01
N LEU A 131 31.30 -8.03 7.62
CA LEU A 131 30.99 -8.06 9.05
C LEU A 131 32.25 -7.94 9.93
N SER A 132 33.36 -8.56 9.53
CA SER A 132 34.61 -8.55 10.31
C SER A 132 35.41 -7.25 10.17
N THR A 133 35.31 -6.56 9.03
CA THR A 133 35.99 -5.27 8.80
C THR A 133 35.10 -4.06 9.03
N ASN A 134 33.87 -4.26 9.52
CA ASN A 134 32.87 -3.20 9.72
C ASN A 134 32.63 -2.37 8.44
N GLY A 135 32.47 -3.07 7.31
CA GLY A 135 32.18 -2.47 6.01
C GLY A 135 33.40 -1.96 5.24
N HIS A 136 34.60 -2.02 5.81
CA HIS A 136 35.83 -1.59 5.13
C HIS A 136 36.34 -2.67 4.17
N VAL A 137 35.70 -2.76 3.01
CA VAL A 137 36.05 -3.71 1.95
C VAL A 137 36.24 -3.00 0.60
N PRO A 138 37.23 -3.40 -0.22
CA PRO A 138 37.37 -2.86 -1.57
C PRO A 138 36.21 -3.29 -2.45
N ILE A 139 35.70 -2.37 -3.29
CA ILE A 139 34.59 -2.67 -4.21
C ILE A 139 35.15 -3.31 -5.48
N PRO A 140 34.70 -4.53 -5.85
CA PRO A 140 35.12 -5.20 -7.08
C PRO A 140 34.89 -4.37 -8.35
N THR A 141 35.55 -4.76 -9.44
CA THR A 141 35.42 -4.10 -10.74
C THR A 141 34.52 -4.85 -11.71
N ASP A 142 34.37 -6.15 -11.54
CA ASP A 142 33.66 -7.01 -12.49
C ASP A 142 32.16 -6.85 -12.33
N ALA A 143 31.46 -6.46 -13.39
CA ALA A 143 30.03 -6.20 -13.33
C ALA A 143 29.22 -7.49 -13.09
N ALA A 144 28.18 -7.39 -12.26
CA ALA A 144 27.24 -8.49 -12.00
C ALA A 144 25.98 -8.37 -12.86
N TYR A 145 25.47 -9.53 -13.29
CA TYR A 145 24.13 -9.63 -13.83
C TYR A 145 23.12 -9.70 -12.68
N VAL A 146 22.14 -8.80 -12.70
CA VAL A 146 21.08 -8.71 -11.70
C VAL A 146 19.72 -8.66 -12.35
N VAL A 147 18.70 -9.15 -11.64
CA VAL A 147 17.38 -9.37 -12.22
C VAL A 147 16.35 -8.34 -11.77
N HIS A 148 16.72 -7.48 -10.82
CA HIS A 148 15.83 -6.45 -10.30
C HIS A 148 16.33 -5.05 -10.65
N PRO A 149 15.42 -4.13 -11.05
CA PRO A 149 15.81 -2.78 -11.39
C PRO A 149 16.30 -1.99 -10.15
N PRO A 150 16.97 -0.84 -10.35
CA PRO A 150 17.92 -0.32 -9.37
C PRO A 150 17.33 0.53 -8.23
N VAL A 151 16.07 0.99 -8.30
CA VAL A 151 15.50 1.96 -7.34
C VAL A 151 15.54 1.45 -5.91
N GLY A 152 15.17 0.19 -5.66
CA GLY A 152 15.18 -0.34 -4.29
C GLY A 152 16.59 -0.42 -3.69
N LYS A 153 17.59 -0.73 -4.54
CA LYS A 153 19.00 -0.75 -4.16
C LYS A 153 19.53 0.65 -3.89
N TYR A 154 19.15 1.66 -4.67
CA TYR A 154 19.48 3.06 -4.34
C TYR A 154 18.92 3.46 -2.98
N VAL A 155 17.68 3.06 -2.65
CA VAL A 155 17.09 3.35 -1.33
C VAL A 155 17.90 2.70 -0.20
N ILE A 156 18.31 1.43 -0.36
CA ILE A 156 19.17 0.74 0.61
C ILE A 156 20.52 1.46 0.72
N GLY A 157 21.15 1.77 -0.41
CA GLY A 157 22.47 2.39 -0.48
C GLY A 157 22.50 3.81 0.08
N LEU A 158 21.38 4.55 0.03
CA LEU A 158 21.28 5.82 0.77
C LEU A 158 21.44 5.63 2.29
N GLY A 159 20.95 4.51 2.83
CA GLY A 159 21.17 4.16 4.24
C GLY A 159 22.63 3.86 4.52
N GLU A 160 23.26 3.08 3.64
CA GLU A 160 24.68 2.73 3.76
C GLU A 160 25.59 3.96 3.65
N LEU A 161 25.30 4.91 2.76
CA LEU A 161 26.05 6.16 2.64
C LEU A 161 25.93 7.04 3.89
N LEU A 162 24.79 7.00 4.59
CA LEU A 162 24.54 7.82 5.77
C LEU A 162 25.11 7.22 7.05
N PHE A 163 25.12 5.89 7.17
CA PHE A 163 25.40 5.20 8.43
C PHE A 163 26.51 4.14 8.36
N GLY A 164 27.05 3.85 7.18
CA GLY A 164 28.11 2.85 6.97
C GLY A 164 27.61 1.56 6.30
N PHE A 165 28.55 0.79 5.77
CA PHE A 165 28.28 -0.50 5.12
C PHE A 165 28.22 -1.63 6.16
N ASP A 166 27.17 -1.60 6.98
CA ASP A 166 26.93 -2.55 8.06
C ASP A 166 25.42 -2.84 8.23
N PRO A 167 25.03 -3.85 9.05
CA PRO A 167 23.63 -4.19 9.29
C PRO A 167 22.72 -3.02 9.65
N PHE A 168 23.20 -2.04 10.39
CA PHE A 168 22.39 -0.87 10.72
C PHE A 168 22.19 0.03 9.48
N GLY A 169 23.25 0.27 8.72
CA GLY A 169 23.21 1.15 7.55
C GLY A 169 22.28 0.67 6.44
N TRP A 170 22.41 -0.60 6.00
CA TRP A 170 21.54 -1.11 4.94
C TRP A 170 20.08 -1.32 5.36
N ARG A 171 19.81 -1.48 6.66
CA ARG A 171 18.45 -1.60 7.21
C ARG A 171 17.79 -0.24 7.52
N PHE A 172 18.55 0.85 7.60
CA PHE A 172 18.04 2.14 8.04
C PHE A 172 16.89 2.66 7.17
N MET A 173 17.11 2.68 5.85
CA MET A 173 16.14 3.27 4.92
C MET A 173 14.89 2.40 4.77
N THR A 174 15.00 1.07 4.85
CA THR A 174 13.83 0.19 4.85
C THR A 174 13.00 0.38 6.14
N ALA A 175 13.63 0.60 7.29
CA ALA A 175 12.95 0.89 8.55
C ALA A 175 12.24 2.26 8.53
N LEU A 176 12.90 3.26 7.95
CA LEU A 176 12.32 4.58 7.74
C LEU A 176 11.10 4.51 6.83
N LEU A 177 11.21 3.86 5.66
CA LEU A 177 10.08 3.72 4.73
C LEU A 177 8.94 2.91 5.33
N GLY A 178 9.22 1.83 6.07
CA GLY A 178 8.20 1.08 6.81
C GLY A 178 7.45 1.95 7.82
N THR A 179 8.16 2.82 8.55
CA THR A 179 7.58 3.77 9.50
C THR A 179 6.72 4.83 8.79
N LEU A 180 7.20 5.39 7.68
CA LEU A 180 6.46 6.37 6.88
C LEU A 180 5.24 5.74 6.20
N SER A 181 5.29 4.47 5.82
CA SER A 181 4.14 3.73 5.30
C SER A 181 3.00 3.65 6.32
N VAL A 182 3.28 3.50 7.62
CA VAL A 182 2.27 3.53 8.68
C VAL A 182 1.60 4.91 8.76
N LEU A 183 2.37 5.99 8.71
CA LEU A 183 1.82 7.36 8.67
C LEU A 183 0.92 7.53 7.45
N MET A 184 1.44 7.15 6.29
CA MET A 184 0.75 7.27 5.01
C MET A 184 -0.56 6.48 5.03
N LEU A 185 -0.56 5.26 5.56
CA LEU A 185 -1.75 4.44 5.72
C LEU A 185 -2.79 5.09 6.63
N CYS A 186 -2.36 5.69 7.75
CA CYS A 186 -3.27 6.45 8.63
C CYS A 186 -3.97 7.58 7.86
N ARG A 187 -3.22 8.32 7.04
CA ARG A 187 -3.74 9.46 6.27
C ARG A 187 -4.64 9.00 5.12
N ILE A 188 -4.28 7.92 4.44
CA ILE A 188 -5.08 7.30 3.37
C ILE A 188 -6.39 6.76 3.94
N GLY A 189 -6.33 5.94 5.00
CA GLY A 189 -7.51 5.40 5.66
C GLY A 189 -8.43 6.51 6.18
N ARG A 190 -7.86 7.58 6.78
CA ARG A 190 -8.64 8.76 7.18
C ARG A 190 -9.38 9.38 6.00
N ARG A 191 -8.73 9.55 4.84
CA ARG A 191 -9.37 10.15 3.65
C ARG A 191 -10.46 9.27 3.08
N ILE A 192 -10.20 7.97 2.92
CA ILE A 192 -11.15 7.01 2.33
C ILE A 192 -12.37 6.82 3.23
N PHE A 193 -12.16 6.64 4.54
CA PHE A 193 -13.23 6.40 5.49
C PHE A 193 -13.85 7.68 6.07
N ARG A 194 -13.26 8.84 5.77
CA ARG A 194 -13.62 10.14 6.38
C ARG A 194 -13.61 10.09 7.92
N SER A 195 -12.75 9.27 8.52
CA SER A 195 -12.68 9.01 9.96
C SER A 195 -11.23 8.92 10.44
N THR A 196 -10.83 9.78 11.40
CA THR A 196 -9.49 9.68 12.04
C THR A 196 -9.28 8.31 12.65
N PHE A 197 -10.29 7.82 13.38
CA PHE A 197 -10.22 6.59 14.13
C PHE A 197 -9.93 5.40 13.20
N LEU A 198 -10.70 5.25 12.12
CA LEU A 198 -10.49 4.15 11.17
C LEU A 198 -9.16 4.27 10.41
N GLY A 199 -8.68 5.50 10.18
CA GLY A 199 -7.33 5.73 9.66
C GLY A 199 -6.25 5.26 10.62
N CYS A 200 -6.28 5.73 11.87
CA CYS A 200 -5.34 5.32 12.92
C CYS A 200 -5.41 3.82 13.21
N LEU A 201 -6.61 3.23 13.15
CA LEU A 201 -6.79 1.78 13.27
C LEU A 201 -6.05 1.04 12.15
N ALA A 202 -6.25 1.42 10.88
CA ALA A 202 -5.54 0.79 9.76
C ALA A 202 -4.01 0.90 9.89
N GLY A 203 -3.49 2.07 10.25
CA GLY A 203 -2.04 2.23 10.48
C GLY A 203 -1.55 1.49 11.72
N GLY A 204 -2.35 1.44 12.79
CA GLY A 204 -2.03 0.69 14.01
C GLY A 204 -1.94 -0.80 13.75
N LEU A 205 -2.87 -1.37 12.96
CA LEU A 205 -2.83 -2.77 12.53
C LEU A 205 -1.57 -3.07 11.71
N MET A 206 -1.17 -2.18 10.80
CA MET A 206 0.09 -2.32 10.04
C MET A 206 1.34 -2.14 10.94
N ALA A 207 1.25 -1.32 11.98
CA ALA A 207 2.34 -1.13 12.92
C ALA A 207 2.65 -2.41 13.71
N VAL A 208 1.63 -3.23 13.98
CA VAL A 208 1.68 -4.52 14.70
C VAL A 208 1.45 -5.73 13.77
N ASP A 209 1.74 -5.58 12.48
CA ASP A 209 1.80 -6.72 11.55
C ASP A 209 3.23 -7.27 11.49
N GLY A 210 3.40 -8.56 11.79
CA GLY A 210 4.69 -9.24 11.81
C GLY A 210 5.45 -9.14 10.50
N LEU A 211 4.77 -9.37 9.36
CA LEU A 211 5.41 -9.33 8.06
C LEU A 211 5.88 -7.92 7.72
N ALA A 212 5.01 -6.92 7.87
CA ALA A 212 5.36 -5.52 7.63
C ALA A 212 6.42 -5.00 8.60
N PHE A 213 6.54 -5.59 9.80
CA PHE A 213 7.60 -5.27 10.75
C PHE A 213 8.95 -5.87 10.30
N VAL A 214 9.02 -7.19 10.08
CA VAL A 214 10.24 -7.89 9.65
C VAL A 214 10.76 -7.33 8.33
N MET A 215 9.87 -7.16 7.33
CA MET A 215 10.24 -6.60 6.03
C MET A 215 10.75 -5.15 6.09
N SER A 216 10.36 -4.40 7.11
CA SER A 216 10.91 -3.06 7.32
C SER A 216 12.25 -3.06 8.05
N ARG A 217 12.67 -4.19 8.63
CA ARG A 217 13.93 -4.32 9.38
C ARG A 217 14.95 -5.19 8.66
N THR A 218 14.69 -5.57 7.42
CA THR A 218 15.59 -6.34 6.56
C THR A 218 15.79 -5.55 5.27
N SER A 219 17.00 -5.50 4.73
CA SER A 219 17.28 -4.75 3.50
C SER A 219 16.81 -5.52 2.25
N LEU A 220 15.49 -5.55 2.05
CA LEU A 220 14.81 -6.18 0.91
C LEU A 220 14.09 -5.15 0.03
N LEU A 221 13.94 -5.49 -1.25
CA LEU A 221 13.29 -4.60 -2.22
C LEU A 221 11.77 -4.50 -2.02
N ASP A 222 11.12 -5.56 -1.54
CA ASP A 222 9.65 -5.63 -1.47
C ASP A 222 9.02 -4.63 -0.49
N GLY A 223 9.72 -4.28 0.60
CA GLY A 223 9.30 -3.22 1.51
C GLY A 223 9.34 -1.82 0.86
N VAL A 224 10.35 -1.56 0.04
CA VAL A 224 10.51 -0.32 -0.74
C VAL A 224 9.42 -0.24 -1.82
N LEU A 225 9.17 -1.34 -2.53
CA LEU A 225 8.09 -1.46 -3.49
C LEU A 225 6.72 -1.15 -2.84
N MET A 226 6.43 -1.78 -1.70
CA MET A 226 5.20 -1.54 -0.95
C MET A 226 5.01 -0.05 -0.62
N PHE A 227 6.07 0.63 -0.18
CA PHE A 227 6.05 2.07 0.10
C PHE A 227 5.63 2.87 -1.14
N PHE A 228 6.26 2.66 -2.29
CA PHE A 228 5.95 3.39 -3.52
C PHE A 228 4.54 3.06 -4.05
N VAL A 229 4.08 1.82 -3.93
CA VAL A 229 2.72 1.40 -4.26
C VAL A 229 1.69 2.13 -3.39
N LEU A 230 1.93 2.17 -2.08
CA LEU A 230 1.04 2.86 -1.14
C LEU A 230 1.05 4.38 -1.36
N ALA A 231 2.21 4.96 -1.71
CA ALA A 231 2.35 6.37 -2.07
C ALA A 231 1.59 6.71 -3.35
N ALA A 232 1.70 5.88 -4.39
CA ALA A 232 0.92 6.03 -5.61
C ALA A 232 -0.59 5.98 -5.32
N PHE A 233 -1.03 5.01 -4.52
CA PHE A 233 -2.43 4.89 -4.10
C PHE A 233 -2.90 6.14 -3.35
N GLY A 234 -2.11 6.63 -2.39
CA GLY A 234 -2.42 7.84 -1.64
C GLY A 234 -2.53 9.08 -2.53
N CYS A 235 -1.63 9.22 -3.50
CA CYS A 235 -1.68 10.29 -4.50
C CYS A 235 -2.96 10.22 -5.33
N LEU A 236 -3.37 9.03 -5.78
CA LEU A 236 -4.62 8.84 -6.53
C LEU A 236 -5.87 9.14 -5.68
N VAL A 237 -5.86 8.81 -4.39
CA VAL A 237 -6.96 9.17 -3.47
C VAL A 237 -7.07 10.68 -3.30
N ILE A 238 -5.94 11.39 -3.15
CA ILE A 238 -5.93 12.87 -3.06
C ILE A 238 -6.38 13.49 -4.38
N ASP A 239 -5.88 12.99 -5.50
CA ASP A 239 -6.27 13.42 -6.84
C ASP A 239 -7.78 13.27 -7.07
N ARG A 240 -8.35 12.13 -6.66
CA ARG A 240 -9.79 11.87 -6.69
C ARG A 240 -10.58 12.89 -5.86
N ASP A 241 -10.14 13.18 -4.64
CA ASP A 241 -10.79 14.18 -3.79
C ASP A 241 -10.78 15.57 -4.46
N ARG A 242 -9.63 15.99 -5.00
CA ARG A 242 -9.49 17.28 -5.70
C ARG A 242 -10.32 17.37 -6.97
N ALA A 243 -10.42 16.28 -7.75
CA ALA A 243 -11.26 16.24 -8.94
C ALA A 243 -12.75 16.43 -8.58
N ARG A 244 -13.19 15.80 -7.48
CA ARG A 244 -14.57 15.94 -6.99
C ARG A 244 -14.87 17.32 -6.42
N GLU A 245 -13.92 17.92 -5.71
CA GLU A 245 -14.01 19.31 -5.23
C GLU A 245 -14.16 20.29 -6.40
N LYS A 246 -13.34 20.13 -7.45
CA LYS A 246 -13.43 20.96 -8.67
C LYS A 246 -14.80 20.82 -9.36
N LEU A 247 -15.31 19.59 -9.50
CA LEU A 247 -16.64 19.35 -10.06
C LEU A 247 -17.74 19.95 -9.18
N ALA A 248 -17.63 19.81 -7.85
CA ALA A 248 -18.62 20.35 -6.92
C ALA A 248 -18.64 21.88 -6.88
N ALA A 249 -17.49 22.52 -7.11
CA ALA A 249 -17.37 23.97 -7.21
C ALA A 249 -17.91 24.52 -8.54
N ALA A 250 -17.84 23.73 -9.62
CA ALA A 250 -18.38 24.11 -10.93
C ALA A 250 -19.91 24.06 -10.98
N LEU A 251 -20.56 23.27 -10.12
CA LEU A 251 -22.01 23.16 -10.07
C LEU A 251 -22.62 24.38 -9.34
N LEU A 252 -23.55 25.05 -10.01
CA LEU A 252 -24.24 26.24 -9.52
C LEU A 252 -25.40 25.87 -8.57
N PRO A 253 -25.61 26.63 -7.48
CA PRO A 253 -26.80 26.48 -6.64
C PRO A 253 -28.06 26.96 -7.39
N ASP A 254 -29.19 26.31 -7.12
CA ASP A 254 -30.50 26.78 -7.55
C ASP A 254 -30.99 27.97 -6.71
N ALA A 255 -32.19 28.48 -7.02
CA ALA A 255 -32.78 29.63 -6.32
C ALA A 255 -32.98 29.38 -4.81
N ASP A 256 -33.08 28.11 -4.40
CA ASP A 256 -33.25 27.68 -3.01
C ASP A 256 -31.89 27.44 -2.32
N GLY A 257 -30.77 27.68 -3.03
CA GLY A 257 -29.42 27.48 -2.53
C GLY A 257 -28.93 26.03 -2.59
N HIS A 258 -29.68 25.11 -3.18
CA HIS A 258 -29.34 23.69 -3.31
C HIS A 258 -28.60 23.39 -4.62
N VAL A 259 -27.56 22.56 -4.58
CA VAL A 259 -26.86 22.15 -5.80
C VAL A 259 -27.45 20.84 -6.35
N ARG A 260 -27.94 20.91 -7.59
CA ARG A 260 -28.53 19.77 -8.32
C ARG A 260 -27.56 19.21 -9.38
N PRO A 261 -27.76 17.96 -9.86
CA PRO A 261 -26.94 17.42 -10.94
C PRO A 261 -27.18 18.19 -12.23
N ASP A 262 -26.11 18.57 -12.92
CA ASP A 262 -26.15 19.30 -14.20
C ASP A 262 -25.38 18.51 -15.26
N PRO A 263 -26.05 17.95 -16.29
CA PRO A 263 -25.40 17.19 -17.35
C PRO A 263 -24.36 17.98 -18.15
N HIS A 264 -24.64 19.25 -18.43
CA HIS A 264 -23.75 20.08 -19.23
C HIS A 264 -22.45 20.36 -18.46
N ILE A 265 -22.54 20.79 -17.20
CA ILE A 265 -21.38 21.05 -16.35
C ILE A 265 -20.61 19.75 -16.10
N ALA A 266 -21.30 18.65 -15.79
CA ALA A 266 -20.68 17.36 -15.51
C ALA A 266 -19.91 16.78 -16.71
N GLU A 267 -20.28 17.11 -17.94
CA GLU A 267 -19.60 16.64 -19.17
C GLU A 267 -18.56 17.62 -19.70
N THR A 268 -18.75 18.93 -19.51
CA THR A 268 -17.86 19.95 -20.10
C THR A 268 -16.75 20.43 -19.19
N THR A 269 -16.92 20.31 -17.86
CA THR A 269 -15.91 20.76 -16.88
C THR A 269 -14.58 20.08 -17.13
N ARG A 270 -13.53 20.89 -17.28
CA ARG A 270 -12.15 20.43 -17.40
C ARG A 270 -11.52 20.37 -16.02
N LEU A 271 -10.99 19.21 -15.64
CA LEU A 271 -10.31 19.03 -14.34
C LEU A 271 -8.94 19.73 -14.30
N GLY A 272 -8.41 20.11 -15.47
CA GLY A 272 -7.16 20.87 -15.60
C GLY A 272 -5.94 20.09 -15.12
N TRP A 273 -4.94 20.81 -14.59
CA TRP A 273 -3.74 20.20 -14.02
C TRP A 273 -4.06 19.35 -12.79
N ARG A 274 -3.51 18.12 -12.79
CA ARG A 274 -3.67 17.09 -11.76
C ARG A 274 -2.30 16.67 -11.20
N PRO A 275 -1.60 17.51 -10.43
CA PRO A 275 -0.23 17.24 -9.97
C PRO A 275 -0.11 15.94 -9.17
N TRP A 276 -1.15 15.58 -8.41
CA TRP A 276 -1.20 14.31 -7.69
C TRP A 276 -1.25 13.08 -8.62
N ARG A 277 -1.77 13.22 -9.85
CA ARG A 277 -1.73 12.18 -10.86
C ARG A 277 -0.32 11.99 -11.43
N TRP A 278 0.41 13.10 -11.64
CA TRP A 278 1.83 13.09 -12.02
C TRP A 278 2.69 12.44 -10.93
N LEU A 279 2.46 12.83 -9.68
CA LEU A 279 3.16 12.23 -8.54
C LEU A 279 2.83 10.73 -8.42
N ALA A 280 1.58 10.32 -8.68
CA ALA A 280 1.23 8.90 -8.74
C ALA A 280 1.99 8.17 -9.86
N GLY A 281 2.13 8.78 -11.05
CA GLY A 281 2.95 8.25 -12.14
C GLY A 281 4.41 8.09 -11.76
N LEU A 282 5.00 9.09 -11.08
CA LEU A 282 6.36 9.03 -10.54
C LEU A 282 6.51 7.88 -9.53
N MET A 283 5.60 7.78 -8.56
CA MET A 283 5.63 6.70 -7.55
C MET A 283 5.47 5.32 -8.19
N LEU A 284 4.61 5.16 -9.20
CA LEU A 284 4.48 3.89 -9.95
C LEU A 284 5.74 3.59 -10.78
N GLY A 285 6.39 4.60 -11.35
CA GLY A 285 7.68 4.45 -12.01
C GLY A 285 8.77 3.97 -11.06
N LEU A 286 8.83 4.54 -9.84
CA LEU A 286 9.75 4.09 -8.78
C LEU A 286 9.42 2.67 -8.29
N ALA A 287 8.13 2.31 -8.23
CA ALA A 287 7.70 0.95 -7.91
C ALA A 287 8.19 -0.06 -8.97
N ILE A 288 7.99 0.23 -10.26
CA ILE A 288 8.48 -0.63 -11.37
C ILE A 288 10.01 -0.67 -11.37
N GLY A 289 10.66 0.48 -11.13
CA GLY A 289 12.10 0.59 -10.98
C GLY A 289 12.65 -0.09 -9.72
N THR A 290 11.80 -0.58 -8.82
CA THR A 290 12.20 -1.44 -7.69
C THR A 290 12.00 -2.91 -8.04
N LYS A 291 10.84 -3.25 -8.64
CA LYS A 291 10.49 -4.61 -9.03
C LYS A 291 9.38 -4.61 -10.08
N TRP A 292 9.46 -5.52 -11.05
CA TRP A 292 8.55 -5.57 -12.19
C TRP A 292 7.09 -5.86 -11.87
N ASN A 293 6.79 -6.45 -10.71
CA ASN A 293 5.40 -6.61 -10.26
C ASN A 293 4.67 -5.26 -10.11
N GLY A 294 5.40 -4.14 -9.99
CA GLY A 294 4.84 -2.79 -10.08
C GLY A 294 4.08 -2.50 -11.38
N LEU A 295 4.34 -3.24 -12.47
CA LEU A 295 3.64 -3.08 -13.75
C LEU A 295 2.17 -3.48 -13.64
N TYR A 296 1.87 -4.60 -12.98
CA TYR A 296 0.48 -5.04 -12.74
C TYR A 296 -0.28 -4.00 -11.91
N ILE A 297 0.41 -3.40 -10.93
CA ILE A 297 -0.16 -2.37 -10.07
C ILE A 297 -0.42 -1.08 -10.84
N LEU A 298 0.50 -0.66 -11.72
CA LEU A 298 0.28 0.49 -12.61
C LEU A 298 -0.97 0.30 -13.45
N ILE A 299 -1.14 -0.86 -14.08
CA ILE A 299 -2.30 -1.16 -14.92
C ILE A 299 -3.59 -1.09 -14.09
N ALA A 300 -3.64 -1.79 -12.96
CA ALA A 300 -4.81 -1.82 -12.09
C ALA A 300 -5.19 -0.43 -11.55
N PHE A 301 -4.19 0.36 -11.13
CA PHE A 301 -4.41 1.70 -10.60
C PHE A 301 -4.84 2.68 -11.68
N CYS A 302 -4.30 2.60 -12.90
CA CYS A 302 -4.77 3.39 -14.04
C CYS A 302 -6.25 3.11 -14.33
N VAL A 303 -6.65 1.83 -14.38
CA VAL A 303 -8.06 1.44 -14.58
C VAL A 303 -8.94 1.99 -13.46
N MET A 304 -8.58 1.76 -12.21
CA MET A 304 -9.31 2.26 -11.04
C MET A 304 -9.48 3.78 -11.09
N ALA A 305 -8.42 4.50 -11.45
CA ALA A 305 -8.42 5.95 -11.46
C ALA A 305 -9.31 6.53 -12.57
N VAL A 306 -9.36 5.88 -13.75
CA VAL A 306 -10.34 6.19 -14.81
C VAL A 306 -11.77 5.92 -14.33
N LEU A 307 -12.02 4.78 -13.68
CA LEU A 307 -13.34 4.44 -13.14
C LEU A 307 -13.81 5.44 -12.06
N TRP A 308 -12.89 5.98 -11.25
CA TRP A 308 -13.21 7.04 -10.30
C TRP A 308 -13.58 8.36 -10.97
N ASP A 309 -12.90 8.73 -12.05
CA ASP A 309 -13.21 9.92 -12.85
C ASP A 309 -14.62 9.77 -13.46
N VAL A 310 -14.92 8.62 -14.08
CA VAL A 310 -16.28 8.28 -14.57
C VAL A 310 -17.32 8.37 -13.45
N GLY A 311 -17.00 7.80 -12.28
CA GLY A 311 -17.86 7.82 -11.11
C GLY A 311 -18.16 9.24 -10.60
N SER A 312 -17.17 10.13 -10.59
CA SER A 312 -17.36 11.53 -10.20
C SER A 312 -18.28 12.29 -11.16
N ARG A 313 -18.09 12.13 -12.48
CA ARG A 313 -18.95 12.74 -13.49
C ARG A 313 -20.39 12.20 -13.43
N LYS A 314 -20.55 10.90 -13.16
CA LYS A 314 -21.87 10.29 -12.94
C LYS A 314 -22.58 10.88 -11.71
N VAL A 315 -21.87 11.13 -10.61
CA VAL A 315 -22.45 11.79 -9.43
C VAL A 315 -22.84 13.24 -9.72
N ALA A 316 -22.06 13.94 -10.54
CA ALA A 316 -22.32 15.33 -10.95
C ALA A 316 -23.49 15.47 -11.94
N GLY A 317 -23.91 14.38 -12.62
CA GLY A 317 -25.10 14.37 -13.50
C GLY A 317 -24.84 14.06 -14.97
N ALA A 318 -23.62 13.67 -15.36
CA ALA A 318 -23.29 13.35 -16.75
C ALA A 318 -24.15 12.21 -17.30
N ARG A 319 -24.71 12.40 -18.50
CA ARG A 319 -25.48 11.38 -19.23
C ARG A 319 -24.55 10.35 -19.88
N HIS A 320 -23.42 10.81 -20.41
CA HIS A 320 -22.40 9.99 -21.05
C HIS A 320 -21.05 10.10 -20.34
N PRO A 321 -20.93 9.60 -19.09
CA PRO A 321 -19.74 9.84 -18.26
C PRO A 321 -18.46 9.22 -18.86
N TYR A 322 -18.55 8.06 -19.52
CA TYR A 322 -17.41 7.44 -20.21
C TYR A 322 -16.93 8.30 -21.39
N GLY A 323 -17.85 8.81 -22.21
CA GLY A 323 -17.52 9.69 -23.33
C GLY A 323 -16.90 11.02 -22.86
N ALA A 324 -17.39 11.57 -21.74
CA ALA A 324 -16.83 12.77 -21.15
C ALA A 324 -15.39 12.56 -20.66
N VAL A 325 -15.12 11.47 -19.94
CA VAL A 325 -13.75 11.13 -19.49
C VAL A 325 -12.83 10.91 -20.70
N LEU A 326 -13.27 10.15 -21.71
CA LEU A 326 -12.46 9.91 -22.91
C LEU A 326 -12.08 11.20 -23.63
N LYS A 327 -13.04 12.12 -23.79
CA LYS A 327 -12.82 13.39 -24.50
C LYS A 327 -12.06 14.44 -23.69
N ARG A 328 -12.17 14.44 -22.35
CA ARG A 328 -11.70 15.56 -21.51
C ARG A 328 -10.58 15.19 -20.55
N ASP A 329 -10.50 13.95 -20.10
CA ASP A 329 -9.63 13.54 -18.98
C ASP A 329 -8.58 12.50 -19.38
N THR A 330 -8.88 11.59 -20.32
CA THR A 330 -8.01 10.44 -20.65
C THR A 330 -6.65 10.86 -21.19
N GLY A 331 -6.58 11.84 -22.10
CA GLY A 331 -5.30 12.28 -22.68
C GLY A 331 -4.32 12.79 -21.61
N ILE A 332 -4.78 13.73 -20.76
CA ILE A 332 -3.97 14.28 -19.67
C ILE A 332 -3.66 13.19 -18.63
N THR A 333 -4.61 12.31 -18.35
CA THR A 333 -4.45 11.20 -17.38
C THR A 333 -3.40 10.20 -17.83
N PHE A 334 -3.41 9.81 -19.10
CA PHE A 334 -2.43 8.92 -19.69
C PHE A 334 -1.04 9.56 -19.64
N LEU A 335 -0.92 10.81 -20.10
CA LEU A 335 0.34 11.55 -20.09
C LEU A 335 0.92 11.74 -18.68
N ALA A 336 0.07 11.92 -17.67
CA ALA A 336 0.50 12.10 -16.29
C ALA A 336 0.91 10.79 -15.58
N THR A 337 0.65 9.61 -16.18
CA THR A 337 0.92 8.32 -15.53
C THR A 337 1.92 7.49 -16.29
N VAL A 338 1.60 7.08 -17.52
CA VAL A 338 2.40 6.09 -18.27
C VAL A 338 3.75 6.66 -18.73
N PRO A 339 3.82 7.82 -19.44
CA PRO A 339 5.12 8.39 -19.81
C PRO A 339 5.97 8.78 -18.62
N VAL A 340 5.36 9.26 -17.52
CA VAL A 340 6.08 9.60 -16.28
C VAL A 340 6.69 8.34 -15.68
N ALA A 341 5.95 7.24 -15.61
CA ALA A 341 6.46 5.98 -15.08
C ALA A 341 7.61 5.44 -15.95
N ILE A 342 7.49 5.49 -17.28
CA ILE A 342 8.55 5.09 -18.22
C ILE A 342 9.79 5.96 -18.05
N ALA A 343 9.63 7.29 -18.01
CA ALA A 343 10.74 8.22 -17.83
C ALA A 343 11.44 7.97 -16.48
N THR A 344 10.68 7.77 -15.41
CA THR A 344 11.21 7.44 -14.08
C THR A 344 11.99 6.14 -14.09
N TYR A 345 11.47 5.11 -14.76
CA TYR A 345 12.16 3.83 -14.92
C TYR A 345 13.50 4.02 -15.63
N LEU A 346 13.51 4.67 -16.79
CA LEU A 346 14.73 4.93 -17.55
C LEU A 346 15.74 5.77 -16.76
N LEU A 347 15.28 6.79 -16.03
CA LEU A 347 16.12 7.60 -15.16
C LEU A 347 16.75 6.78 -14.03
N SER A 348 16.08 5.74 -13.52
CA SER A 348 16.67 4.87 -12.52
C SER A 348 17.89 4.09 -13.05
N TRP A 349 17.93 3.80 -14.35
CA TRP A 349 19.06 3.14 -15.01
C TRP A 349 20.21 4.08 -15.39
N THR A 350 20.17 5.36 -14.99
CA THR A 350 21.17 6.37 -15.41
C THR A 350 22.60 5.94 -15.08
N GLY A 351 22.85 5.35 -13.90
CA GLY A 351 24.18 4.85 -13.54
C GLY A 351 24.72 3.82 -14.53
N TRP A 352 23.90 2.84 -14.90
CA TRP A 352 24.24 1.84 -15.92
C TRP A 352 24.38 2.48 -17.31
N ILE A 353 23.45 3.37 -17.70
CA ILE A 353 23.44 4.02 -19.03
C ILE A 353 24.72 4.85 -19.23
N LEU A 354 25.15 5.59 -18.21
CA LEU A 354 26.34 6.43 -18.26
C LEU A 354 27.65 5.67 -18.00
N SER A 355 27.58 4.40 -17.61
CA SER A 355 28.78 3.57 -17.41
C SER A 355 29.51 3.28 -18.73
N PRO A 356 30.84 3.01 -18.68
CA PRO A 356 31.65 2.80 -19.88
C PRO A 356 31.17 1.63 -20.76
N ALA A 357 31.12 1.87 -22.08
CA ALA A 357 30.76 0.84 -23.07
C ALA A 357 31.97 0.02 -23.58
N ASN A 358 33.14 0.15 -22.94
CA ASN A 358 34.39 -0.50 -23.34
C ASN A 358 34.63 -1.85 -22.64
N GLY A 359 33.63 -2.40 -21.96
CA GLY A 359 33.73 -3.64 -21.17
C GLY A 359 34.02 -3.45 -19.68
N SER A 360 34.26 -2.22 -19.22
CA SER A 360 34.44 -1.90 -17.79
C SER A 360 33.22 -1.29 -17.10
N GLY A 361 32.11 -1.09 -17.84
CA GLY A 361 30.85 -0.61 -17.30
C GLY A 361 29.92 -1.74 -16.86
N GLY A 362 28.63 -1.41 -16.69
CA GLY A 362 27.63 -2.36 -16.21
C GLY A 362 27.45 -3.58 -17.12
N TYR A 363 26.88 -4.64 -16.55
CA TYR A 363 26.69 -5.90 -17.26
C TYR A 363 25.85 -5.69 -18.53
N PHE A 364 26.25 -6.32 -19.65
CA PHE A 364 25.70 -6.09 -21.00
C PHE A 364 25.73 -4.64 -21.52
N ARG A 365 26.39 -3.68 -20.86
CA ARG A 365 26.42 -2.28 -21.30
C ARG A 365 27.02 -2.09 -22.70
N ASN A 366 27.92 -2.98 -23.09
CA ASN A 366 28.60 -3.00 -24.38
C ASN A 366 28.02 -4.02 -25.37
N TRP A 367 26.92 -4.71 -25.04
CA TRP A 367 26.36 -5.79 -25.86
C TRP A 367 26.07 -5.34 -27.30
N ALA A 368 25.39 -4.20 -27.46
CA ALA A 368 25.03 -3.65 -28.76
C ALA A 368 26.26 -3.28 -29.63
N ALA A 369 27.39 -3.02 -28.97
CA ALA A 369 28.68 -2.68 -29.55
C ALA A 369 29.63 -3.89 -29.66
N THR A 370 29.18 -5.10 -29.32
CA THR A 370 29.96 -6.36 -29.40
C THR A 370 29.11 -7.43 -30.07
N ASP A 371 28.38 -8.25 -29.31
CA ASP A 371 27.61 -9.39 -29.80
C ASP A 371 26.38 -8.96 -30.63
N GLY A 372 25.81 -7.80 -30.31
CA GLY A 372 24.66 -7.21 -31.01
C GLY A 372 25.02 -6.34 -32.22
N LYS A 373 26.26 -6.41 -32.72
CA LYS A 373 26.69 -5.69 -33.92
C LYS A 373 25.92 -6.19 -35.15
N GLY A 374 25.52 -5.26 -36.03
CA GLY A 374 24.87 -5.61 -37.30
C GLY A 374 23.42 -6.08 -37.21
N GLY A 375 22.78 -6.00 -36.04
CA GLY A 375 21.35 -6.30 -35.88
C GLY A 375 20.43 -5.35 -36.64
N SER A 376 19.15 -5.73 -36.79
CA SER A 376 18.13 -4.85 -37.36
C SER A 376 17.92 -3.61 -36.47
N TRP A 377 17.56 -2.47 -37.07
CA TRP A 377 17.23 -1.20 -36.38
C TRP A 377 18.40 -0.48 -35.67
N THR A 378 19.65 -0.85 -35.98
CA THR A 378 20.87 -0.16 -35.49
C THR A 378 20.91 1.33 -35.83
N TRP A 379 20.28 1.73 -36.93
CA TRP A 379 20.18 3.14 -37.36
C TRP A 379 19.17 3.96 -36.56
N LEU A 380 18.20 3.32 -35.90
CA LEU A 380 17.07 3.98 -35.23
C LEU A 380 17.29 4.14 -33.72
N PHE A 381 17.97 3.18 -33.09
CA PHE A 381 18.16 3.18 -31.63
C PHE A 381 19.64 3.19 -31.25
N PRO A 382 20.06 4.08 -30.33
CA PRO A 382 21.44 4.14 -29.86
C PRO A 382 21.85 2.87 -29.12
N ASP A 383 23.14 2.59 -29.07
CA ASP A 383 23.70 1.34 -28.52
C ASP A 383 23.29 1.09 -27.06
N TRP A 384 23.22 2.12 -26.23
CA TRP A 384 22.79 1.99 -24.84
C TRP A 384 21.34 1.50 -24.74
N TRP A 385 20.45 1.95 -25.63
CA TRP A 385 19.05 1.55 -25.62
C TRP A 385 18.94 0.09 -26.06
N ARG A 386 19.59 -0.28 -27.18
CA ARG A 386 19.59 -1.68 -27.65
C ARG A 386 20.18 -2.64 -26.61
N SER A 387 21.24 -2.22 -25.93
CA SER A 387 21.86 -3.00 -24.84
C SER A 387 20.93 -3.13 -23.64
N LEU A 388 20.23 -2.06 -23.25
CA LEU A 388 19.26 -2.11 -22.16
C LEU A 388 18.08 -3.01 -22.53
N TRP A 389 17.55 -2.90 -23.76
CA TRP A 389 16.50 -3.79 -24.25
C TRP A 389 16.93 -5.26 -24.20
N HIS A 390 18.17 -5.57 -24.61
CA HIS A 390 18.71 -6.92 -24.49
C HIS A 390 18.80 -7.36 -23.02
N TYR A 391 19.30 -6.49 -22.13
CA TYR A 391 19.35 -6.75 -20.70
C TYR A 391 17.96 -7.12 -20.15
N GLU A 392 16.95 -6.28 -20.40
CA GLU A 392 15.58 -6.48 -19.91
C GLU A 392 14.96 -7.76 -20.52
N HIS A 393 15.30 -8.09 -21.76
CA HIS A 393 14.87 -9.35 -22.38
C HIS A 393 15.47 -10.59 -21.69
N GLU A 394 16.77 -10.56 -21.35
CA GLU A 394 17.38 -11.64 -20.57
C GLU A 394 16.82 -11.70 -19.14
N VAL A 395 16.50 -10.56 -18.53
CA VAL A 395 15.79 -10.51 -17.24
C VAL A 395 14.42 -11.18 -17.34
N TYR A 396 13.66 -10.92 -18.41
CA TYR A 396 12.38 -11.60 -18.64
C TYR A 396 12.56 -13.12 -18.76
N LYS A 397 13.53 -13.59 -19.56
CA LYS A 397 13.85 -15.02 -19.70
C LYS A 397 14.20 -15.67 -18.37
N PHE A 398 15.03 -15.01 -17.55
CA PHE A 398 15.36 -15.49 -16.21
C PHE A 398 14.10 -15.67 -15.36
N HIS A 399 13.19 -14.69 -15.34
CA HIS A 399 11.99 -14.75 -14.51
C HIS A 399 11.02 -15.85 -14.91
N VAL A 400 10.85 -16.11 -16.22
CA VAL A 400 9.97 -17.18 -16.72
C VAL A 400 10.62 -18.57 -16.63
N GLY A 401 11.94 -18.65 -16.50
CA GLY A 401 12.69 -19.92 -16.39
C GLY A 401 13.10 -20.31 -14.96
N LEU A 402 12.79 -19.51 -13.94
CA LEU A 402 13.24 -19.74 -12.56
C LEU A 402 12.38 -20.78 -11.82
N HIS A 403 12.76 -22.06 -11.92
CA HIS A 403 12.08 -23.19 -11.27
C HIS A 403 12.95 -23.93 -10.24
N SER A 404 14.08 -23.34 -9.83
CA SER A 404 15.01 -23.95 -8.87
C SER A 404 14.36 -24.11 -7.49
N PRO A 405 14.16 -25.34 -6.98
CA PRO A 405 13.46 -25.55 -5.72
C PRO A 405 14.22 -24.91 -4.54
N HIS A 406 13.47 -24.32 -3.60
CA HIS A 406 14.01 -23.76 -2.38
C HIS A 406 13.17 -24.22 -1.17
N THR A 407 13.81 -24.60 -0.07
CA THR A 407 13.13 -25.17 1.12
C THR A 407 12.01 -24.25 1.62
N TYR A 408 12.24 -22.94 1.69
CA TYR A 408 11.24 -21.96 2.12
C TYR A 408 10.35 -21.40 1.01
N MET A 409 10.35 -21.96 -0.22
CA MET A 409 9.39 -21.52 -1.24
C MET A 409 7.96 -21.81 -0.76
N SER A 410 7.03 -20.96 -1.17
CA SER A 410 5.61 -21.01 -0.75
C SER A 410 4.71 -20.76 -1.94
N ASN A 411 3.43 -21.10 -1.83
CA ASN A 411 2.46 -20.89 -2.90
C ASN A 411 1.50 -19.73 -2.54
N PRO A 412 1.05 -18.89 -3.50
CA PRO A 412 0.13 -17.79 -3.24
C PRO A 412 -1.12 -18.20 -2.47
N TRP A 413 -1.66 -19.41 -2.65
CA TRP A 413 -2.79 -19.90 -1.85
C TRP A 413 -2.53 -19.89 -0.35
N SER A 414 -1.29 -20.16 0.07
CA SER A 414 -0.89 -20.21 1.48
C SER A 414 -0.71 -18.83 2.12
N TRP A 415 -0.51 -17.77 1.34
CA TRP A 415 -0.09 -16.49 1.89
C TRP A 415 -1.15 -15.85 2.79
N ILE A 416 -2.42 -15.82 2.36
CA ILE A 416 -3.45 -15.09 3.13
C ILE A 416 -3.77 -15.73 4.49
N VAL A 417 -3.40 -16.99 4.68
CA VAL A 417 -3.64 -17.76 5.91
C VAL A 417 -2.37 -17.96 6.74
N ASP A 418 -1.26 -17.28 6.39
CA ASP A 418 0.07 -17.48 6.97
C ASP A 418 0.51 -18.96 6.90
N GLY A 419 0.17 -19.68 5.83
CA GLY A 419 0.35 -21.13 5.77
C GLY A 419 1.81 -21.59 5.68
N ARG A 420 2.71 -20.77 5.11
CA ARG A 420 4.14 -21.10 4.99
C ARG A 420 5.01 -19.83 5.07
N PRO A 421 5.49 -19.45 6.26
CA PRO A 421 6.38 -18.32 6.44
C PRO A 421 7.79 -18.63 5.91
N VAL A 422 8.67 -17.62 5.94
CA VAL A 422 10.05 -17.75 5.46
C VAL A 422 11.02 -17.36 6.56
N SER A 423 11.93 -18.26 6.92
CA SER A 423 13.00 -17.98 7.88
C SER A 423 14.09 -17.15 7.22
N TYR A 424 14.46 -16.02 7.83
CA TYR A 424 15.52 -15.13 7.34
C TYR A 424 16.85 -15.36 8.03
N PHE A 425 16.80 -15.84 9.27
CA PHE A 425 17.96 -16.03 10.12
C PHE A 425 17.61 -17.05 11.19
N TYR A 426 18.49 -18.01 11.45
CA TYR A 426 18.35 -18.95 12.54
C TYR A 426 19.71 -19.29 13.13
N GLU A 427 19.84 -19.13 14.43
CA GLU A 427 20.97 -19.62 15.23
C GLU A 427 20.45 -20.40 16.44
N SER A 428 21.27 -21.34 16.93
CA SER A 428 20.97 -22.11 18.14
C SER A 428 22.05 -21.93 19.21
N PRO A 429 22.08 -20.76 19.89
CA PRO A 429 23.10 -20.47 20.88
C PRO A 429 22.95 -21.36 22.12
N SER A 430 24.08 -21.68 22.74
CA SER A 430 24.11 -22.43 24.00
C SER A 430 23.68 -21.55 25.17
N ALA A 431 23.30 -22.16 26.30
CA ALA A 431 22.96 -21.44 27.52
C ALA A 431 24.06 -20.44 27.91
N GLY A 432 23.68 -19.19 28.18
CA GLY A 432 24.61 -18.10 28.51
C GLY A 432 25.30 -17.42 27.32
N GLN A 433 25.02 -17.82 26.08
CA GLN A 433 25.58 -17.22 24.85
C GLN A 433 24.51 -16.50 24.03
N ASP A 434 24.89 -15.41 23.35
CA ASP A 434 24.08 -14.65 22.38
C ASP A 434 22.63 -14.34 22.84
N GLY A 435 22.47 -14.04 24.13
CA GLY A 435 21.18 -13.69 24.74
C GLY A 435 20.36 -14.88 25.26
N CYS A 436 20.84 -16.11 25.10
CA CYS A 436 20.22 -17.28 25.71
C CYS A 436 20.40 -17.27 27.24
N PRO A 437 19.33 -17.45 28.05
CA PRO A 437 19.44 -17.50 29.50
C PRO A 437 20.46 -18.56 29.98
N ALA A 438 21.24 -18.25 31.01
CA ALA A 438 22.27 -19.15 31.53
C ALA A 438 21.68 -20.39 32.23
N ASP A 439 20.46 -20.29 32.73
CA ASP A 439 19.67 -21.34 33.37
C ASP A 439 18.81 -22.14 32.37
N ALA A 440 18.93 -21.87 31.06
CA ALA A 440 18.22 -22.63 30.04
C ALA A 440 18.69 -24.09 30.04
N GLY A 441 17.75 -25.03 30.22
CA GLY A 441 18.04 -26.47 30.24
C GLY A 441 18.44 -27.07 28.87
N GLN A 442 18.25 -26.31 27.78
CA GLN A 442 18.61 -26.69 26.41
C GLN A 442 19.16 -25.47 25.66
N LYS A 443 19.67 -25.67 24.44
CA LYS A 443 20.00 -24.56 23.53
C LYS A 443 18.77 -23.69 23.29
N CYS A 444 19.00 -22.41 23.01
CA CYS A 444 17.95 -21.51 22.58
C CYS A 444 17.76 -21.59 21.05
N ALA A 445 16.63 -21.07 20.58
CA ALA A 445 16.40 -20.72 19.18
C ALA A 445 16.42 -19.20 19.06
N ARG A 446 17.19 -18.69 18.10
CA ARG A 446 17.29 -17.27 17.79
C ARG A 446 16.95 -17.09 16.32
N GLU A 447 15.72 -16.69 16.04
CA GLU A 447 15.19 -16.67 14.68
C GLU A 447 14.64 -15.28 14.28
N VAL A 448 14.87 -14.89 13.03
CA VAL A 448 14.08 -13.85 12.35
C VAL A 448 13.16 -14.55 11.35
N LEU A 449 11.88 -14.63 11.68
CA LEU A 449 10.86 -15.30 10.87
C LEU A 449 9.94 -14.27 10.21
N ALA A 450 9.91 -14.24 8.88
CA ALA A 450 8.96 -13.45 8.12
C ALA A 450 7.61 -14.17 8.11
N ILE A 451 6.78 -13.88 9.12
CA ILE A 451 5.40 -14.32 9.27
C ILE A 451 4.49 -13.12 9.55
N GLY A 452 3.26 -13.13 9.04
CA GLY A 452 2.23 -12.18 9.44
C GLY A 452 1.94 -12.21 10.93
N THR A 453 1.11 -11.29 11.43
CA THR A 453 0.48 -11.47 12.74
C THR A 453 -0.73 -12.39 12.56
N PRO A 454 -0.71 -13.68 12.96
CA PRO A 454 -1.70 -14.67 12.50
C PRO A 454 -3.16 -14.25 12.69
N LEU A 455 -3.51 -13.67 13.85
CA LEU A 455 -4.87 -13.20 14.09
C LEU A 455 -5.28 -12.06 13.15
N LEU A 456 -4.36 -11.16 12.77
CA LEU A 456 -4.64 -10.10 11.81
C LEU A 456 -4.93 -10.68 10.43
N TRP A 457 -4.13 -11.65 9.98
CA TRP A 457 -4.25 -12.27 8.66
C TRP A 457 -5.52 -13.11 8.55
N TRP A 458 -5.85 -13.89 9.57
CA TRP A 458 -7.10 -14.68 9.59
C TRP A 458 -8.34 -13.78 9.64
N VAL A 459 -8.30 -12.67 10.37
CA VAL A 459 -9.36 -11.65 10.31
C VAL A 459 -9.40 -10.99 8.93
N ALA A 460 -8.25 -10.79 8.29
CA ALA A 460 -8.18 -10.24 6.93
C ALA A 460 -8.85 -11.15 5.89
N CYS A 461 -8.85 -12.48 6.06
CA CYS A 461 -9.62 -13.39 5.22
C CYS A 461 -11.12 -13.01 5.21
N PHE A 462 -11.71 -12.80 6.39
CA PHE A 462 -13.11 -12.36 6.51
C PHE A 462 -13.30 -10.92 6.00
N ALA A 463 -12.32 -10.05 6.23
CA ALA A 463 -12.36 -8.67 5.77
C ALA A 463 -12.34 -8.56 4.23
N ILE A 464 -11.62 -9.44 3.53
CA ILE A 464 -11.64 -9.53 2.07
C ILE A 464 -13.05 -9.86 1.59
N LEU A 465 -13.69 -10.88 2.16
CA LEU A 465 -15.08 -11.24 1.82
C LEU A 465 -16.03 -10.08 2.06
N TYR A 466 -15.86 -9.37 3.18
CA TYR A 466 -16.66 -8.19 3.50
C TYR A 466 -16.46 -7.03 2.50
N VAL A 467 -15.22 -6.76 2.11
CA VAL A 467 -14.88 -5.75 1.11
C VAL A 467 -15.47 -6.14 -0.26
N LEU A 468 -15.37 -7.39 -0.67
CA LEU A 468 -15.98 -7.88 -1.92
C LEU A 468 -17.51 -7.73 -1.88
N TYR A 469 -18.17 -8.11 -0.78
CA TYR A 469 -19.60 -7.89 -0.56
C TYR A 469 -19.97 -6.40 -0.72
N ARG A 470 -19.24 -5.51 -0.04
CA ARG A 470 -19.48 -4.06 -0.09
C ARG A 470 -19.24 -3.48 -1.49
N TRP A 471 -18.24 -3.97 -2.20
CA TRP A 471 -17.93 -3.50 -3.54
C TRP A 471 -19.00 -3.97 -4.54
N LEU A 472 -19.31 -5.27 -4.58
CA LEU A 472 -20.20 -5.86 -5.58
C LEU A 472 -21.68 -5.53 -5.33
N LEU A 473 -22.14 -5.70 -4.08
CA LEU A 473 -23.56 -5.59 -3.75
C LEU A 473 -23.97 -4.20 -3.25
N ARG A 474 -23.05 -3.46 -2.62
CA ARG A 474 -23.33 -2.08 -2.16
C ARG A 474 -22.72 -0.99 -3.05
N ARG A 475 -21.95 -1.36 -4.08
CA ARG A 475 -21.28 -0.43 -5.00
C ARG A 475 -20.43 0.61 -4.25
N ASP A 476 -19.82 0.20 -3.15
CA ASP A 476 -18.96 1.06 -2.34
C ASP A 476 -17.59 1.22 -3.01
N TRP A 477 -17.30 2.44 -3.47
CA TRP A 477 -16.03 2.76 -4.11
C TRP A 477 -14.82 2.55 -3.19
N ARG A 478 -14.99 2.71 -1.87
CA ARG A 478 -13.93 2.53 -0.88
C ARG A 478 -13.52 1.07 -0.82
N ALA A 479 -14.50 0.18 -0.83
CA ALA A 479 -14.28 -1.26 -0.88
C ALA A 479 -13.64 -1.66 -2.22
N GLY A 480 -14.12 -1.11 -3.34
CA GLY A 480 -13.50 -1.35 -4.65
C GLY A 480 -12.04 -0.89 -4.72
N ALA A 481 -11.70 0.23 -4.06
CA ALA A 481 -10.33 0.73 -3.95
C ALA A 481 -9.41 -0.24 -3.22
N ILE A 482 -9.87 -0.73 -2.06
CA ILE A 482 -9.15 -1.69 -1.23
C ILE A 482 -8.99 -3.03 -1.96
N ALA A 483 -10.07 -3.53 -2.56
CA ALA A 483 -10.05 -4.76 -3.36
C ALA A 483 -9.08 -4.64 -4.55
N CYS A 484 -9.03 -3.49 -5.22
CA CYS A 484 -8.08 -3.25 -6.31
C CYS A 484 -6.63 -3.34 -5.84
N GLY A 485 -6.28 -2.73 -4.69
CA GLY A 485 -4.93 -2.83 -4.12
C GLY A 485 -4.54 -4.27 -3.76
N ILE A 486 -5.45 -5.03 -3.15
CA ILE A 486 -5.23 -6.46 -2.83
C ILE A 486 -5.07 -7.26 -4.12
N ALA A 487 -6.01 -7.14 -5.05
CA ALA A 487 -6.00 -7.91 -6.29
C ALA A 487 -4.76 -7.61 -7.15
N ALA A 488 -4.34 -6.36 -7.25
CA ALA A 488 -3.18 -5.95 -8.03
C ALA A 488 -1.87 -6.49 -7.47
N GLY A 489 -1.74 -6.56 -6.14
CA GLY A 489 -0.55 -7.13 -5.48
C GLY A 489 -0.56 -8.66 -5.36
N TYR A 490 -1.74 -9.30 -5.43
CA TYR A 490 -1.90 -10.72 -5.13
C TYR A 490 -2.21 -11.60 -6.34
N LEU A 491 -3.19 -11.24 -7.18
CA LEU A 491 -3.66 -12.11 -8.27
C LEU A 491 -2.60 -12.43 -9.34
N PRO A 492 -1.66 -11.53 -9.70
CA PRO A 492 -0.63 -11.87 -10.67
C PRO A 492 0.22 -13.09 -10.28
N TRP A 493 0.41 -13.37 -8.99
CA TRP A 493 1.21 -14.49 -8.53
C TRP A 493 0.60 -15.85 -8.87
N PHE A 494 -0.72 -15.93 -9.10
CA PHE A 494 -1.37 -17.16 -9.54
C PHE A 494 -1.02 -17.56 -10.98
N LEU A 495 -0.45 -16.63 -11.76
CA LEU A 495 0.10 -16.92 -13.09
C LEU A 495 1.48 -17.59 -13.02
N TYR A 496 2.14 -17.58 -11.85
CA TYR A 496 3.52 -18.03 -11.65
C TYR A 496 3.64 -19.08 -10.54
N GLN A 497 2.66 -19.97 -10.40
CA GLN A 497 2.62 -20.96 -9.32
C GLN A 497 3.79 -21.95 -9.32
N GLU A 498 4.33 -22.26 -10.51
CA GLU A 498 5.47 -23.16 -10.69
C GLU A 498 6.83 -22.46 -10.47
N ARG A 499 6.83 -21.13 -10.30
CA ARG A 499 8.04 -20.35 -10.06
C ARG A 499 8.42 -20.43 -8.59
N THR A 500 9.72 -20.34 -8.32
CA THR A 500 10.23 -20.17 -6.95
C THR A 500 9.80 -18.82 -6.39
N ILE A 501 8.77 -18.83 -5.54
CA ILE A 501 8.16 -17.64 -4.94
C ILE A 501 7.98 -17.79 -3.44
N PHE A 502 7.89 -16.66 -2.74
CA PHE A 502 8.02 -16.60 -1.29
C PHE A 502 6.92 -15.74 -0.66
N PHE A 503 6.58 -16.05 0.59
CA PHE A 503 5.51 -15.39 1.33
C PHE A 503 5.73 -13.88 1.48
N PHE A 504 6.98 -13.44 1.59
CA PHE A 504 7.29 -12.02 1.79
C PHE A 504 6.86 -11.10 0.65
N TYR A 505 6.56 -11.63 -0.54
CA TYR A 505 5.94 -10.86 -1.62
C TYR A 505 4.56 -10.31 -1.24
N ALA A 506 3.91 -10.91 -0.23
CA ALA A 506 2.63 -10.48 0.28
C ALA A 506 2.67 -9.10 0.97
N VAL A 507 3.85 -8.62 1.39
CA VAL A 507 4.01 -7.32 2.06
C VAL A 507 3.42 -6.17 1.23
N VAL A 508 3.46 -6.28 -0.09
CA VAL A 508 2.97 -5.27 -1.04
C VAL A 508 1.48 -4.98 -0.86
N PHE A 509 0.69 -5.99 -0.48
CA PHE A 509 -0.75 -5.83 -0.28
C PHE A 509 -1.20 -5.74 1.18
N VAL A 510 -0.30 -5.89 2.15
CA VAL A 510 -0.59 -5.75 3.59
C VAL A 510 -1.30 -4.43 3.96
N PRO A 511 -0.89 -3.25 3.43
CA PRO A 511 -1.59 -2.00 3.74
C PRO A 511 -3.09 -2.06 3.39
N PHE A 512 -3.44 -2.74 2.29
CA PHE A 512 -4.82 -2.88 1.86
C PHE A 512 -5.58 -3.91 2.69
N LEU A 513 -4.92 -4.96 3.19
CA LEU A 513 -5.51 -5.86 4.20
C LEU A 513 -5.85 -5.09 5.48
N CYS A 514 -4.95 -4.24 5.97
CA CYS A 514 -5.17 -3.42 7.14
C CYS A 514 -6.35 -2.44 6.94
N LEU A 515 -6.49 -1.85 5.74
CA LEU A 515 -7.66 -1.05 5.39
C LEU A 515 -8.95 -1.89 5.34
N ALA A 516 -8.88 -3.12 4.81
CA ALA A 516 -10.02 -4.03 4.78
C ALA A 516 -10.51 -4.36 6.19
N VAL A 517 -9.58 -4.73 7.08
CA VAL A 517 -9.87 -5.05 8.48
C VAL A 517 -10.42 -3.82 9.22
N ALA A 518 -9.83 -2.64 9.02
CA ALA A 518 -10.38 -1.41 9.58
C ALA A 518 -11.81 -1.11 9.08
N MET A 519 -12.09 -1.37 7.79
CA MET A 519 -13.44 -1.20 7.23
C MET A 519 -14.45 -2.20 7.82
N LEU A 520 -14.04 -3.46 8.02
CA LEU A 520 -14.83 -4.50 8.68
C LEU A 520 -15.13 -4.11 10.13
N LEU A 521 -14.11 -3.74 10.90
CA LEU A 521 -14.25 -3.34 12.30
C LEU A 521 -15.14 -2.10 12.45
N GLY A 522 -15.02 -1.12 11.55
CA GLY A 522 -15.93 0.02 11.49
C GLY A 522 -17.40 -0.37 11.32
N ALA A 523 -17.68 -1.48 10.64
CA ALA A 523 -19.03 -2.02 10.52
C ALA A 523 -19.49 -2.80 11.76
N VAL A 524 -18.57 -3.54 12.41
CA VAL A 524 -18.84 -4.27 13.67
C VAL A 524 -19.22 -3.32 14.80
N ILE A 525 -18.56 -2.16 14.89
CA ILE A 525 -18.86 -1.09 15.86
C ILE A 525 -20.31 -0.64 15.75
N GLY A 526 -20.83 -0.49 14.55
CA GLY A 526 -22.27 -0.30 14.31
C GLY A 526 -22.59 0.84 13.34
N PRO A 527 -23.53 0.63 12.39
CA PRO A 527 -23.91 1.65 11.41
C PRO A 527 -24.61 2.88 12.03
N PRO A 528 -24.73 3.99 11.27
CA PRO A 528 -25.59 5.11 11.63
C PRO A 528 -27.01 4.64 11.98
N GLY A 529 -27.58 5.15 13.07
CA GLY A 529 -28.91 4.75 13.56
C GLY A 529 -28.96 3.52 14.46
N SER A 530 -27.83 2.85 14.73
CA SER A 530 -27.78 1.76 15.72
C SER A 530 -28.06 2.26 17.14
N SER A 531 -28.76 1.46 17.94
CA SER A 531 -28.98 1.73 19.37
C SER A 531 -27.66 1.84 20.13
N GLU A 532 -27.68 2.55 21.27
CA GLU A 532 -26.49 2.71 22.13
C GLU A 532 -25.94 1.36 22.58
N THR A 533 -26.81 0.44 23.02
CA THR A 533 -26.42 -0.92 23.42
C THR A 533 -25.72 -1.69 22.29
N ARG A 534 -26.22 -1.61 21.05
CA ARG A 534 -25.58 -2.29 19.91
C ARG A 534 -24.21 -1.69 19.58
N ARG A 535 -24.07 -0.38 19.74
CA ARG A 535 -22.79 0.33 19.52
C ARG A 535 -21.76 -0.01 20.58
N VAL A 536 -22.17 -0.07 21.85
CA VAL A 536 -21.28 -0.47 22.95
C VAL A 536 -20.81 -1.91 22.77
N ALA A 537 -21.72 -2.85 22.48
CA ALA A 537 -21.35 -4.24 22.21
C ALA A 537 -20.41 -4.37 20.99
N GLY A 538 -20.71 -3.64 19.91
CA GLY A 538 -19.86 -3.62 18.71
C GLY A 538 -18.49 -3.04 18.96
N ALA A 539 -18.41 -1.91 19.68
CA ALA A 539 -17.16 -1.27 20.06
C ALA A 539 -16.32 -2.16 20.98
N THR A 540 -16.95 -2.84 21.94
CA THR A 540 -16.28 -3.79 22.84
C THR A 540 -15.71 -4.95 22.05
N GLY A 541 -16.51 -5.60 21.19
CA GLY A 541 -16.03 -6.71 20.37
C GLY A 541 -14.89 -6.32 19.41
N ALA A 542 -15.02 -5.16 18.75
CA ALA A 542 -13.95 -4.64 17.89
C ALA A 542 -12.68 -4.30 18.69
N GLY A 543 -12.83 -3.70 19.88
CA GLY A 543 -11.72 -3.36 20.77
C GLY A 543 -10.99 -4.60 21.27
N VAL A 544 -11.72 -5.62 21.74
CA VAL A 544 -11.14 -6.91 22.16
C VAL A 544 -10.37 -7.55 21.01
N LEU A 545 -10.93 -7.57 19.80
CA LEU A 545 -10.22 -8.14 18.64
C LEU A 545 -8.92 -7.41 18.33
N VAL A 546 -8.91 -6.08 18.37
CA VAL A 546 -7.69 -5.28 18.14
C VAL A 546 -6.65 -5.53 19.23
N LEU A 547 -7.07 -5.65 20.49
CA LEU A 547 -6.17 -5.98 21.61
C LEU A 547 -5.59 -7.39 21.46
N LEU A 548 -6.39 -8.37 21.02
CA LEU A 548 -5.91 -9.72 20.73
C LEU A 548 -4.90 -9.75 19.59
N ILE A 549 -5.12 -8.96 18.53
CA ILE A 549 -4.15 -8.82 17.43
C ILE A 549 -2.83 -8.21 17.95
N ALA A 550 -2.90 -7.15 18.74
CA ALA A 550 -1.71 -6.54 19.33
C ALA A 550 -0.98 -7.51 20.28
N TRP A 551 -1.72 -8.28 21.09
CA TRP A 551 -1.17 -9.33 21.94
C TRP A 551 -0.50 -10.44 21.12
N ASN A 552 -1.12 -10.87 20.02
CA ASN A 552 -0.55 -11.86 19.12
C ASN A 552 0.76 -11.38 18.51
N PHE A 553 0.86 -10.11 18.10
CA PHE A 553 2.14 -9.52 17.68
C PHE A 553 3.20 -9.55 18.79
N ILE A 554 2.84 -9.20 20.03
CA ILE A 554 3.75 -9.24 21.19
C ILE A 554 4.20 -10.69 21.47
N TYR A 555 3.30 -11.66 21.36
CA TYR A 555 3.61 -13.08 21.54
C TYR A 555 4.68 -13.57 20.55
N PHE A 556 4.60 -13.14 19.28
CA PHE A 556 5.56 -13.47 18.22
C PHE A 556 6.80 -12.53 18.18
N TRP A 557 6.86 -11.48 19.00
CA TRP A 557 7.95 -10.50 19.01
C TRP A 557 9.38 -11.08 19.02
N PRO A 558 9.69 -12.15 19.79
CA PRO A 558 11.02 -12.74 19.75
C PRO A 558 11.44 -13.24 18.36
N LEU A 559 10.49 -13.81 17.60
CA LEU A 559 10.69 -14.31 16.24
C LEU A 559 10.78 -13.19 15.20
N TYR A 560 10.22 -12.02 15.49
CA TYR A 560 10.35 -10.86 14.61
C TYR A 560 11.67 -10.11 14.78
N THR A 561 12.30 -10.24 15.95
CA THR A 561 13.48 -9.45 16.34
C THR A 561 14.77 -10.23 16.40
N GLY A 562 14.74 -11.56 16.25
CA GLY A 562 15.92 -12.39 16.44
C GLY A 562 16.36 -12.45 17.90
N THR A 563 15.40 -12.42 18.84
CA THR A 563 15.67 -12.58 20.27
C THR A 563 15.82 -14.07 20.57
N ALA A 564 16.91 -14.45 21.26
CA ALA A 564 17.12 -15.83 21.67
C ALA A 564 16.11 -16.22 22.75
N ILE A 565 15.38 -17.31 22.53
CA ILE A 565 14.41 -17.88 23.47
C ILE A 565 14.65 -19.39 23.63
N PRO A 566 14.32 -19.99 24.79
CA PRO A 566 14.36 -21.44 24.95
C PRO A 566 13.63 -22.17 23.82
N VAL A 567 14.15 -23.32 23.38
CA VAL A 567 13.57 -24.06 22.23
C VAL A 567 12.10 -24.45 22.45
N ASP A 568 11.68 -24.74 23.68
CA ASP A 568 10.28 -25.06 23.96
C ASP A 568 9.36 -23.83 23.81
N ASP A 569 9.85 -22.64 24.18
CA ASP A 569 9.15 -21.38 23.92
C ASP A 569 9.05 -21.10 22.41
N TRP A 570 10.10 -21.42 21.66
CA TRP A 570 10.06 -21.33 20.19
C TRP A 570 9.03 -22.31 19.60
N ARG A 571 9.03 -23.58 20.02
CA ARG A 571 8.07 -24.59 19.57
C ARG A 571 6.62 -24.18 19.86
N SER A 572 6.34 -23.57 21.01
CA SER A 572 5.00 -23.08 21.35
C SER A 572 4.46 -21.99 20.41
N ARG A 573 5.33 -21.35 19.62
CA ARG A 573 4.98 -20.34 18.61
C ARG A 573 4.81 -20.94 17.21
N MET A 574 5.25 -22.18 16.98
CA MET A 574 5.05 -22.91 15.74
C MET A 574 3.66 -23.57 15.76
N TRP A 575 2.62 -22.78 15.50
CA TRP A 575 1.23 -23.25 15.59
C TRP A 575 0.83 -24.22 14.48
N LEU A 576 1.51 -24.13 13.32
CA LEU A 576 1.34 -25.05 12.20
C LEU A 576 2.66 -25.75 11.95
N ASP A 577 2.62 -27.06 11.66
CA ASP A 577 3.82 -27.84 11.31
C ASP A 577 4.54 -27.28 10.07
N THR A 578 3.81 -26.59 9.20
CA THR A 578 4.34 -25.95 7.99
C THR A 578 5.16 -24.68 8.26
N TRP A 579 5.24 -24.23 9.51
CA TRP A 579 6.06 -23.08 9.94
C TRP A 579 7.49 -23.47 10.32
N VAL A 580 7.77 -24.77 10.42
CA VAL A 580 9.10 -25.34 10.70
C VAL A 580 9.85 -25.68 9.42
#